data_AF-A0A0A0B2Z5-F1
#
_entry.id   AF-A0A0A0B2Z5-F1
#
_cell.length_a   1.000
_cell.length_b   1.000
_cell.length_c   1.000
_cell.angle_alpha   90.00
_cell.angle_beta   90.00
_cell.angle_gamma   90.00
#
_symmetry.space_group_name_H-M   'P 1'
#
loop_
_entity.id
_entity.type
_entity.pdbx_description
1 polymer ?
#
loop_
_entity_poly.entity_id
_entity_poly.type
_entity_poly.pdbx_seq_one_letter_code
_entity_poly.pdbx_strand_id
1 'polypeptide(L)'
;MARVPAGAALVSGVVVGVLDAGVLAAPGGRVLSTVLAAALGAAVLVLGASLGQTLDVSRRATSVAGDLVLAGAVVLAVASGVAGWRPDGLPAVSPLGLVGLVVVAGALVVAVDRGLERIPSRSLRAGGAVASQAVGAVVSLDTRELGRVLTDASLPRRRRASRLRLVRGPSSALVVADALVVLRSPRRLVLLLATALVPALVGTAPELAGPVGFAIALVVGGFVATTTAAEGARRAEMAPVLDRLLPLGARDVRLLRMVVPAGAMAAWSLVAFGVVGLWHQDVPGWLALGVAAVPVWAGAAVRAAYRPAPDWSAPLIATPMGAIPTGVTSVLARGPDVLVLGLVPVLVSVFLGRVHPEVVVVQTVLSLVVVAVATTTTTLAERLGLSGESPAAAPGGAR
;
A
#
# COMPACT_ATOMS: atom_id res chain seq x y z
N MET A 1 -16.52 -23.61 -1.51
CA MET A 1 -15.26 -23.05 -2.03
C MET A 1 -15.42 -21.74 -2.82
N ALA A 2 -16.57 -21.44 -3.42
CA ALA A 2 -16.70 -20.32 -4.35
C ALA A 2 -16.50 -18.90 -3.78
N ARG A 3 -16.58 -18.70 -2.45
CA ARG A 3 -16.61 -17.36 -1.85
C ARG A 3 -15.36 -16.52 -2.12
N VAL A 4 -14.16 -17.11 -2.04
CA VAL A 4 -12.89 -16.40 -2.27
C VAL A 4 -12.68 -16.04 -3.75
N PRO A 5 -12.78 -16.98 -4.71
CA PRO A 5 -12.67 -16.64 -6.13
C PRO A 5 -13.81 -15.73 -6.59
N ALA A 6 -15.03 -15.87 -6.07
CA ALA A 6 -16.13 -14.96 -6.35
C ALA A 6 -15.87 -13.55 -5.79
N GLY A 7 -15.30 -13.44 -4.58
CA GLY A 7 -14.89 -12.16 -4.01
C GLY A 7 -13.82 -11.47 -4.86
N ALA A 8 -12.79 -12.21 -5.30
CA ALA A 8 -11.76 -11.69 -6.19
C ALA A 8 -12.33 -11.26 -7.56
N ALA A 9 -13.24 -12.07 -8.12
CA ALA A 9 -13.93 -11.76 -9.36
C ALA A 9 -14.76 -10.48 -9.25
N LEU A 10 -15.54 -10.35 -8.18
CA LEU A 10 -16.37 -9.19 -7.91
C LEU A 10 -15.52 -7.92 -7.74
N VAL A 11 -14.48 -7.97 -6.91
CA VAL A 11 -13.58 -6.81 -6.70
C VAL A 11 -12.89 -6.41 -7.99
N SER A 12 -12.33 -7.37 -8.73
CA SER A 12 -11.65 -7.12 -10.01
C SER A 12 -12.60 -6.53 -11.05
N GLY A 13 -13.78 -7.13 -11.21
CA GLY A 13 -14.80 -6.67 -12.16
C GLY A 13 -15.33 -5.28 -11.82
N VAL A 14 -15.61 -4.99 -10.54
CA VAL A 14 -16.06 -3.66 -10.11
C VAL A 14 -14.98 -2.60 -10.35
N VAL A 15 -13.73 -2.87 -9.95
CA VAL A 15 -12.62 -1.91 -10.14
C VAL A 15 -12.41 -1.63 -11.62
N VAL A 16 -12.31 -2.67 -12.46
CA VAL A 16 -12.12 -2.50 -13.90
C VAL A 16 -13.33 -1.84 -14.54
N GLY A 17 -14.55 -2.18 -14.13
CA GLY A 17 -15.77 -1.58 -14.66
C GLY A 17 -15.91 -0.10 -14.32
N VAL A 18 -15.58 0.31 -13.09
CA VAL A 18 -15.58 1.73 -12.70
C VAL A 18 -14.54 2.51 -13.50
N LEU A 19 -13.36 1.93 -13.75
CA LEU A 19 -12.33 2.56 -14.58
C LEU A 19 -12.77 2.64 -16.05
N ASP A 20 -13.25 1.55 -16.65
CA ASP A 20 -13.59 1.51 -18.08
C ASP A 20 -14.87 2.31 -18.40
N ALA A 21 -15.89 2.26 -17.53
CA ALA A 21 -17.14 2.99 -17.72
C ALA A 21 -17.05 4.46 -17.28
N GLY A 22 -16.39 4.73 -16.15
CA GLY A 22 -16.35 6.05 -15.55
C GLY A 22 -15.23 6.93 -16.09
N VAL A 23 -14.02 6.36 -16.20
CA VAL A 23 -12.83 7.12 -16.58
C VAL A 23 -12.57 7.09 -18.08
N LEU A 24 -12.80 5.93 -18.73
CA LEU A 24 -12.57 5.77 -20.17
C LEU A 24 -13.83 6.00 -21.03
N ALA A 25 -14.97 6.31 -20.39
CA ALA A 25 -16.28 6.50 -21.02
C ALA A 25 -16.63 5.44 -22.10
N ALA A 26 -16.17 4.19 -21.92
CA ALA A 26 -16.20 3.19 -22.96
C ALA A 26 -17.64 2.73 -23.27
N PRO A 27 -17.93 2.31 -24.53
CA PRO A 27 -19.26 1.84 -24.90
C PRO A 27 -19.65 0.60 -24.09
N GLY A 28 -20.92 0.50 -23.69
CA GLY A 28 -21.39 -0.50 -22.71
C GLY A 28 -21.08 -1.96 -23.04
N GLY A 29 -21.09 -2.35 -24.32
CA GLY A 29 -20.72 -3.71 -24.75
C GLY A 29 -19.24 -4.04 -24.50
N ARG A 30 -18.35 -3.07 -24.67
CA ARG A 30 -16.93 -3.20 -24.36
C ARG A 30 -16.71 -3.27 -22.84
N VAL A 31 -17.33 -2.36 -22.08
CA VAL A 31 -17.29 -2.36 -20.61
C VAL A 31 -17.72 -3.71 -20.04
N LEU A 32 -18.82 -4.28 -20.56
CA LEU A 32 -19.26 -5.58 -20.09
C LEU A 32 -18.23 -6.68 -20.36
N SER A 33 -17.65 -6.70 -21.57
CA SER A 33 -16.62 -7.70 -21.92
C SER A 33 -15.34 -7.57 -21.09
N THR A 34 -14.89 -6.35 -20.79
CA THR A 34 -13.69 -6.07 -20.00
C THR A 34 -13.92 -6.41 -18.53
N VAL A 35 -15.09 -6.06 -17.98
CA VAL A 35 -15.51 -6.44 -16.62
C VAL A 35 -15.55 -7.95 -16.45
N LEU A 36 -16.20 -8.65 -17.39
CA LEU A 36 -16.28 -10.11 -17.34
C LEU A 36 -14.91 -10.77 -17.47
N ALA A 37 -14.06 -10.27 -18.38
CA ALA A 37 -12.70 -10.77 -18.53
C ALA A 37 -11.85 -10.55 -17.26
N ALA A 38 -11.95 -9.37 -16.64
CA ALA A 38 -11.25 -9.06 -15.40
C ALA A 38 -11.73 -9.90 -14.21
N ALA A 39 -13.05 -10.12 -14.11
CA ALA A 39 -13.66 -10.96 -13.09
C ALA A 39 -13.23 -12.43 -13.24
N LEU A 40 -13.34 -12.98 -14.46
CA LEU A 40 -12.95 -14.36 -14.76
C LEU A 40 -11.45 -14.57 -14.63
N GLY A 41 -10.63 -13.62 -15.11
CA GLY A 41 -9.18 -13.67 -14.96
C GLY A 41 -8.74 -13.72 -13.50
N ALA A 42 -9.34 -12.88 -12.65
CA ALA A 42 -9.09 -12.92 -11.20
C ALA A 42 -9.52 -14.25 -10.57
N ALA A 43 -10.68 -14.79 -10.96
CA ALA A 43 -11.13 -16.11 -10.51
C ALA A 43 -10.15 -17.22 -10.92
N VAL A 44 -9.70 -17.23 -12.18
CA VAL A 44 -8.73 -18.20 -12.72
C VAL A 44 -7.40 -18.14 -11.96
N LEU A 45 -6.89 -16.95 -11.67
CA LEU A 45 -5.65 -16.79 -10.88
C LEU A 45 -5.80 -17.37 -9.45
N VAL A 46 -6.91 -17.08 -8.77
CA VAL A 46 -7.18 -17.59 -7.43
C VAL A 46 -7.39 -19.12 -7.43
N LEU A 47 -8.12 -19.63 -8.43
CA LEU A 47 -8.35 -21.06 -8.59
C LEU A 47 -7.06 -21.80 -8.96
N GLY A 48 -6.20 -21.23 -9.80
CA GLY A 48 -4.88 -21.77 -10.13
C GLY A 48 -3.96 -21.82 -8.91
N ALA A 49 -3.96 -20.77 -8.08
CA ALA A 49 -3.25 -20.79 -6.80
C ALA A 49 -3.81 -21.83 -5.82
N SER A 50 -5.12 -22.07 -5.86
CA SER A 50 -5.78 -23.12 -5.06
C SER A 50 -5.41 -24.53 -5.56
N LEU A 51 -5.38 -24.73 -6.87
CA LEU A 51 -4.94 -25.99 -7.49
C LEU A 51 -3.49 -26.29 -7.12
N GLY A 52 -2.61 -25.28 -7.16
CA GLY A 52 -1.24 -25.40 -6.70
C GLY A 52 -1.14 -25.94 -5.26
N GLN A 53 -2.04 -25.53 -4.36
CA GLN A 53 -2.08 -26.07 -2.99
C GLN A 53 -2.48 -27.55 -2.95
N THR A 54 -3.39 -27.99 -3.81
CA THR A 54 -3.78 -29.42 -3.91
C THR A 54 -2.67 -30.29 -4.51
N LEU A 55 -1.79 -29.69 -5.31
CA LEU A 55 -0.63 -30.33 -5.94
C LEU A 55 0.65 -30.21 -5.10
N ASP A 56 0.55 -29.79 -3.84
CA ASP A 56 1.66 -29.54 -2.90
C ASP A 56 2.75 -28.60 -3.48
N VAL A 57 2.36 -27.69 -4.36
CA VAL A 57 3.25 -26.63 -4.86
C VAL A 57 3.66 -25.76 -3.67
N SER A 58 4.96 -25.56 -3.52
CA SER A 58 5.49 -24.76 -2.42
C SER A 58 4.89 -23.34 -2.43
N ARG A 59 4.54 -22.82 -1.24
CA ARG A 59 4.05 -21.44 -1.06
C ARG A 59 4.99 -20.40 -1.68
N ARG A 60 6.29 -20.70 -1.72
CA ARG A 60 7.30 -19.86 -2.36
C ARG A 60 7.08 -19.77 -3.86
N ALA A 61 6.86 -20.89 -4.55
CA ALA A 61 6.61 -20.89 -5.98
C ALA A 61 5.33 -20.10 -6.32
N THR A 62 4.25 -20.30 -5.56
CA THR A 62 3.01 -19.53 -5.72
C THR A 62 3.23 -18.04 -5.48
N SER A 63 3.99 -17.67 -4.45
CA SER A 63 4.29 -16.27 -4.15
C SER A 63 5.15 -15.63 -5.25
N VAL A 64 6.17 -16.33 -5.75
CA VAL A 64 7.01 -15.85 -6.86
C VAL A 64 6.19 -15.72 -8.13
N ALA A 65 5.31 -16.68 -8.44
CA ALA A 65 4.41 -16.59 -9.60
C ALA A 65 3.49 -15.35 -9.50
N GLY A 66 2.92 -15.09 -8.31
CA GLY A 66 2.15 -13.87 -8.08
C GLY A 66 2.96 -12.59 -8.26
N ASP A 67 4.20 -12.55 -7.76
CA ASP A 67 5.11 -11.42 -7.94
C ASP A 67 5.49 -11.22 -9.41
N LEU A 68 5.68 -12.30 -10.17
CA LEU A 68 5.95 -12.26 -11.61
C LEU A 68 4.74 -11.79 -12.42
N VAL A 69 3.53 -12.22 -12.05
CA VAL A 69 2.29 -11.72 -12.68
C VAL A 69 2.13 -10.22 -12.44
N LEU A 70 2.37 -9.76 -11.21
CA LEU A 70 2.31 -8.34 -10.88
C LEU A 70 3.39 -7.54 -11.64
N ALA A 71 4.64 -8.02 -11.64
CA ALA A 71 5.72 -7.38 -12.38
C ALA A 71 5.46 -7.37 -13.90
N GLY A 72 4.94 -8.46 -14.44
CA GLY A 72 4.54 -8.58 -15.84
C GLY A 72 3.46 -7.59 -16.21
N ALA A 73 2.44 -7.41 -15.37
CA ALA A 73 1.39 -6.41 -15.59
C ALA A 73 1.96 -4.98 -15.66
N VAL A 74 2.93 -4.64 -14.80
CA VAL A 74 3.62 -3.35 -14.82
C VAL A 74 4.43 -3.17 -16.09
N VAL A 75 5.22 -4.18 -16.47
CA VAL A 75 6.02 -4.15 -17.71
C VAL A 75 5.13 -3.99 -18.93
N LEU A 76 4.04 -4.74 -19.00
CA LEU A 76 3.07 -4.64 -20.08
C LEU A 76 2.42 -3.25 -20.14
N ALA A 77 2.05 -2.67 -19.01
CA ALA A 77 1.48 -1.33 -18.96
C ALA A 77 2.46 -0.25 -19.44
N VAL A 78 3.74 -0.35 -19.04
CA VAL A 78 4.79 0.56 -19.53
C VAL A 78 5.04 0.34 -21.02
N ALA A 79 5.16 -0.91 -21.46
CA ALA A 79 5.37 -1.25 -22.86
C ALA A 79 4.21 -0.75 -23.74
N SER A 80 2.96 -0.88 -23.30
CA SER A 80 1.81 -0.35 -24.01
C SER A 80 1.83 1.18 -24.08
N GLY A 81 2.21 1.85 -22.98
CA GLY A 81 2.36 3.31 -22.98
C GLY A 81 3.45 3.81 -23.95
N VAL A 82 4.62 3.16 -23.95
CA VAL A 82 5.73 3.49 -24.87
C VAL A 82 5.38 3.19 -26.32
N ALA A 83 4.68 2.09 -26.58
CA ALA A 83 4.19 1.74 -27.92
C ALA A 83 3.03 2.63 -28.40
N GLY A 84 2.52 3.53 -27.56
CA GLY A 84 1.38 4.38 -27.86
C GLY A 84 0.06 3.60 -27.97
N TRP A 85 0.00 2.38 -27.44
CA TRP A 85 -1.20 1.56 -27.44
C TRP A 85 -2.22 2.17 -26.48
N ARG A 86 -3.26 2.75 -27.06
CA ARG A 86 -4.36 3.31 -26.29
C ARG A 86 -5.31 2.18 -25.87
N PRO A 87 -5.83 2.20 -24.63
CA PRO A 87 -6.86 1.27 -24.21
C PRO A 87 -7.97 1.20 -25.26
N ASP A 88 -8.44 2.34 -25.76
CA ASP A 88 -9.55 2.45 -26.71
C ASP A 88 -9.30 1.72 -28.04
N GLY A 89 -8.04 1.60 -28.44
CA GLY A 89 -7.61 0.87 -29.64
C GLY A 89 -7.44 -0.64 -29.43
N LEU A 90 -7.46 -1.12 -28.17
CA LEU A 90 -7.41 -2.55 -27.89
C LEU A 90 -8.76 -3.19 -28.26
N PRO A 91 -8.75 -4.31 -29.01
CA PRO A 91 -9.98 -5.02 -29.32
C PRO A 91 -10.63 -5.49 -28.01
N ALA A 92 -11.95 -5.33 -27.92
CA ALA A 92 -12.74 -5.91 -26.85
C ALA A 92 -12.49 -7.43 -26.79
N VAL A 93 -12.55 -7.99 -25.57
CA VAL A 93 -12.34 -9.42 -25.40
C VAL A 93 -13.42 -10.16 -26.18
N SER A 94 -13.00 -11.01 -27.12
CA SER A 94 -13.95 -11.71 -27.98
C SER A 94 -14.87 -12.62 -27.14
N PRO A 95 -16.13 -12.84 -27.57
CA PRO A 95 -17.03 -13.77 -26.89
C PRO A 95 -16.41 -15.16 -26.72
N LEU A 96 -15.65 -15.63 -27.71
CA LEU A 96 -14.89 -16.88 -27.65
C LEU A 96 -13.82 -16.86 -26.55
N GLY A 97 -13.13 -15.74 -26.36
CA GLY A 97 -12.18 -15.56 -25.26
C GLY A 97 -12.84 -15.63 -23.88
N LEU A 98 -14.02 -15.02 -23.73
CA LEU A 98 -14.81 -15.11 -22.50
C LEU A 98 -15.29 -16.54 -22.24
N VAL A 99 -15.80 -17.24 -23.26
CA VAL A 99 -16.17 -18.65 -23.16
C VAL A 99 -14.97 -19.50 -22.74
N GLY A 100 -13.79 -19.26 -23.34
CA GLY A 100 -12.55 -19.92 -22.94
C GLY A 100 -12.21 -19.70 -21.47
N LEU A 101 -12.31 -18.47 -20.97
CA LEU A 101 -12.10 -18.15 -19.55
C LEU A 101 -13.11 -18.86 -18.63
N VAL A 102 -14.38 -18.94 -19.02
CA VAL A 102 -15.41 -19.69 -18.27
C VAL A 102 -15.08 -21.18 -18.23
N VAL A 103 -14.69 -21.77 -19.36
CA VAL A 103 -14.30 -23.19 -19.44
C VAL A 103 -13.09 -23.47 -18.56
N VAL A 104 -12.05 -22.62 -18.62
CA VAL A 104 -10.86 -22.75 -17.77
C VAL A 104 -11.22 -22.61 -16.29
N ALA A 105 -12.03 -21.62 -15.92
CA ALA A 105 -12.49 -21.46 -14.54
C ALA A 105 -13.27 -22.68 -14.06
N GLY A 106 -14.20 -23.19 -14.86
CA GLY A 106 -14.98 -24.40 -14.56
C GLY A 106 -14.10 -25.65 -14.40
N ALA A 107 -13.15 -25.85 -15.32
CA ALA A 107 -12.19 -26.95 -15.23
C ALA A 107 -11.33 -26.86 -13.97
N LEU A 108 -10.87 -25.66 -13.60
CA LEU A 108 -10.11 -25.45 -12.37
C LEU A 108 -10.95 -25.70 -11.12
N VAL A 109 -12.24 -25.29 -11.10
CA VAL A 109 -13.14 -25.60 -9.97
C VAL A 109 -13.24 -27.11 -9.78
N VAL A 110 -13.49 -27.87 -10.85
CA VAL A 110 -13.59 -29.34 -10.78
C VAL A 110 -12.26 -29.97 -10.35
N ALA A 111 -11.14 -29.49 -10.87
CA ALA A 111 -9.81 -29.99 -10.52
C ALA A 111 -9.47 -29.73 -9.05
N VAL A 112 -9.80 -28.54 -8.54
CA VAL A 112 -9.60 -28.17 -7.13
C VAL A 112 -10.49 -29.01 -6.22
N ASP A 113 -11.76 -29.19 -6.57
CA ASP A 113 -12.72 -29.98 -5.79
C ASP A 113 -12.25 -31.44 -5.62
N ARG A 114 -11.84 -32.07 -6.73
CA ARG A 114 -11.19 -33.40 -6.72
C ARG A 114 -9.81 -33.43 -6.04
N GLY A 115 -9.22 -32.27 -5.79
CA GLY A 115 -7.92 -32.12 -5.13
C GLY A 115 -8.02 -31.93 -3.62
N LEU A 116 -9.21 -31.65 -3.09
CA LEU A 116 -9.40 -31.22 -1.69
C LEU A 116 -8.94 -32.25 -0.66
N GLU A 117 -9.21 -33.53 -0.90
CA GLU A 117 -8.86 -34.62 0.02
C GLU A 117 -7.34 -34.77 0.20
N ARG A 118 -6.56 -34.26 -0.76
CA ARG A 118 -5.10 -34.29 -0.73
C ARG A 118 -4.49 -33.17 0.11
N ILE A 119 -5.28 -32.19 0.58
CA ILE A 119 -4.75 -31.07 1.36
C ILE A 119 -4.40 -31.53 2.77
N PRO A 120 -3.13 -31.42 3.22
CA PRO A 120 -2.75 -31.87 4.55
C PRO A 120 -3.49 -31.09 5.66
N SER A 121 -3.94 -31.79 6.71
CA SER A 121 -4.69 -31.19 7.84
C SER A 121 -3.92 -30.05 8.52
N ARG A 122 -2.57 -30.11 8.54
CA ARG A 122 -1.72 -29.01 9.05
C ARG A 122 -1.91 -27.72 8.24
N SER A 123 -2.05 -27.84 6.92
CA SER A 123 -2.20 -26.73 5.98
C SER A 123 -3.59 -26.11 6.11
N LEU A 124 -4.61 -26.96 6.33
CA LEU A 124 -5.97 -26.51 6.64
C LEU A 124 -6.04 -25.75 7.96
N ARG A 125 -5.42 -26.28 9.04
CA ARG A 125 -5.37 -25.57 10.34
C ARG A 125 -4.60 -24.25 10.25
N ALA A 126 -3.44 -24.25 9.60
CA ALA A 126 -2.65 -23.03 9.42
C ALA A 126 -3.39 -22.00 8.55
N GLY A 127 -4.03 -22.44 7.46
CA GLY A 127 -4.84 -21.57 6.60
C GLY A 127 -6.09 -21.04 7.30
N GLY A 128 -6.77 -21.87 8.08
CA GLY A 128 -7.93 -21.49 8.89
C GLY A 128 -7.60 -20.44 9.95
N ALA A 129 -6.47 -20.59 10.65
CA ALA A 129 -6.01 -19.59 11.62
C ALA A 129 -5.67 -18.24 10.97
N VAL A 130 -5.03 -18.25 9.80
CA VAL A 130 -4.74 -17.03 9.02
C VAL A 130 -6.05 -16.38 8.55
N ALA A 131 -7.01 -17.17 8.06
CA ALA A 131 -8.29 -16.66 7.59
C ALA A 131 -9.11 -16.07 8.73
N SER A 132 -9.21 -16.73 9.89
CA SER A 132 -9.94 -16.21 11.05
C SER A 132 -9.30 -14.92 11.58
N GLN A 133 -7.97 -14.85 11.64
CA GLN A 133 -7.26 -13.64 12.05
C GLN A 133 -7.44 -12.49 11.05
N ALA A 134 -7.42 -12.79 9.75
CA ALA A 134 -7.69 -11.79 8.70
C ALA A 134 -9.14 -11.27 8.76
N VAL A 135 -10.12 -12.15 8.97
CA VAL A 135 -11.53 -11.74 9.17
C VAL A 135 -11.66 -10.88 10.41
N GLY A 136 -11.04 -11.27 11.53
CA GLY A 136 -10.99 -10.47 12.74
C GLY A 136 -10.42 -9.08 12.49
N ALA A 137 -9.30 -8.99 11.77
CA ALA A 137 -8.67 -7.73 11.41
C ALA A 137 -9.54 -6.86 10.47
N VAL A 138 -10.29 -7.46 9.55
CA VAL A 138 -11.24 -6.72 8.69
C VAL A 138 -12.40 -6.18 9.53
N VAL A 139 -12.99 -7.01 10.39
CA VAL A 139 -14.10 -6.62 11.27
C VAL A 139 -13.67 -5.54 12.27
N SER A 140 -12.44 -5.61 12.78
CA SER A 140 -11.86 -4.59 13.67
C SER A 140 -11.26 -3.39 12.93
N LEU A 141 -11.39 -3.33 11.60
CA LEU A 141 -10.77 -2.30 10.74
C LEU A 141 -9.26 -2.12 11.00
N ASP A 142 -8.58 -3.14 11.51
CA ASP A 142 -7.15 -3.16 11.73
C ASP A 142 -6.43 -3.55 10.44
N THR A 143 -6.29 -2.57 9.55
CA THR A 143 -5.57 -2.71 8.27
C THR A 143 -4.11 -3.11 8.45
N ARG A 144 -3.49 -2.83 9.61
CA ARG A 144 -2.10 -3.22 9.90
C ARG A 144 -2.03 -4.70 10.18
N GLU A 145 -2.90 -5.20 11.06
CA GLU A 145 -2.97 -6.62 11.40
C GLU A 145 -3.37 -7.45 10.17
N LEU A 146 -4.33 -6.97 9.37
CA LEU A 146 -4.69 -7.60 8.11
C LEU A 146 -3.49 -7.71 7.16
N GLY A 147 -2.76 -6.60 6.94
CA GLY A 147 -1.56 -6.60 6.09
C GLY A 147 -0.48 -7.55 6.59
N ARG A 148 -0.29 -7.65 7.91
CA ARG A 148 0.68 -8.55 8.54
C ARG A 148 0.30 -10.01 8.35
N VAL A 149 -0.94 -10.39 8.67
CA VAL A 149 -1.46 -11.76 8.53
C VAL A 149 -1.32 -12.27 7.10
N LEU A 150 -1.63 -11.41 6.12
CA LEU A 150 -1.50 -11.73 4.70
C LEU A 150 -0.03 -11.84 4.23
N THR A 151 0.89 -11.13 4.88
CA THR A 151 2.31 -11.10 4.49
C THR A 151 3.11 -12.21 5.18
N ASP A 152 2.95 -12.40 6.49
CA ASP A 152 3.73 -13.35 7.28
C ASP A 152 3.41 -14.81 6.91
N ALA A 153 2.18 -15.10 6.50
CA ALA A 153 1.75 -16.42 6.05
C ALA A 153 2.49 -16.91 4.77
N SER A 154 3.19 -16.02 4.06
CA SER A 154 3.89 -16.28 2.80
C SER A 154 5.41 -16.38 2.94
N LEU A 155 5.99 -15.99 4.09
CA LEU A 155 7.45 -15.85 4.22
C LEU A 155 8.14 -17.19 4.55
N PRO A 156 9.15 -17.62 3.77
CA PRO A 156 9.98 -18.77 4.13
C PRO A 156 10.76 -18.50 5.44
N ARG A 157 10.66 -19.43 6.39
CA ARG A 157 11.32 -19.35 7.72
C ARG A 157 12.84 -19.40 7.69
N ARG A 158 13.47 -19.80 6.58
CA ARG A 158 14.93 -19.88 6.45
C ARG A 158 15.41 -18.97 5.34
N ARG A 159 15.92 -17.79 5.68
CA ARG A 159 16.67 -16.92 4.76
C ARG A 159 18.16 -16.96 5.12
N ARG A 160 19.01 -16.98 4.09
CA ARG A 160 20.47 -16.89 4.21
C ARG A 160 20.88 -15.77 5.18
N ALA A 161 21.85 -16.07 6.05
CA ALA A 161 22.52 -15.06 6.85
C ALA A 161 23.09 -13.98 5.90
N SER A 162 22.68 -12.73 6.09
CA SER A 162 23.35 -11.61 5.42
C SER A 162 24.59 -11.29 6.23
N ARG A 163 25.69 -10.98 5.54
CA ARG A 163 26.82 -10.34 6.20
C ARG A 163 26.40 -8.89 6.48
N LEU A 164 26.11 -8.58 7.74
CA LEU A 164 25.69 -7.27 8.23
C LEU A 164 26.84 -6.25 8.26
N ARG A 165 27.61 -6.15 7.17
CA ARG A 165 28.86 -5.35 7.11
C ARG A 165 28.64 -3.85 7.32
N LEU A 166 27.42 -3.37 7.07
CA LEU A 166 27.03 -1.96 7.26
C LEU A 166 26.61 -1.65 8.71
N VAL A 167 26.51 -2.66 9.58
CA VAL A 167 26.16 -2.47 10.99
C VAL A 167 27.43 -2.15 11.76
N ARG A 168 27.54 -0.89 12.20
CA ARG A 168 28.67 -0.33 12.97
C ARG A 168 28.26 0.15 14.36
N GLY A 169 26.97 0.12 14.67
CA GLY A 169 26.38 0.64 15.92
C GLY A 169 24.85 0.60 15.87
N PRO A 170 24.18 1.05 16.95
CA PRO A 170 22.74 0.92 17.13
C PRO A 170 21.92 1.64 16.04
N SER A 171 22.35 2.84 15.64
CA SER A 171 21.69 3.61 14.58
C SER A 171 21.73 2.90 13.22
N SER A 172 22.92 2.45 12.81
CA SER A 172 23.11 1.69 11.58
C SER A 172 22.42 0.32 11.61
N ALA A 173 22.35 -0.33 12.77
CA ALA A 173 21.65 -1.60 12.94
C ALA A 173 20.16 -1.43 12.62
N LEU A 174 19.55 -0.36 13.12
CA LEU A 174 18.14 -0.04 12.91
C LEU A 174 17.84 0.20 11.42
N VAL A 175 18.63 1.08 10.78
CA VAL A 175 18.46 1.41 9.36
C VAL A 175 18.70 0.19 8.47
N VAL A 176 19.75 -0.61 8.75
CA VAL A 176 20.04 -1.82 7.97
C VAL A 176 18.96 -2.88 8.15
N ALA A 177 18.41 -3.05 9.37
CA ALA A 177 17.30 -3.98 9.60
C ALA A 177 16.06 -3.60 8.77
N ASP A 178 15.71 -2.32 8.76
CA ASP A 178 14.57 -1.80 8.00
C ASP A 178 14.81 -1.88 6.48
N ALA A 179 16.02 -1.58 6.03
CA ALA A 179 16.39 -1.71 4.63
C ALA A 179 16.33 -3.17 4.18
N LEU A 180 16.84 -4.10 4.98
CA LEU A 180 16.78 -5.54 4.67
C LEU A 180 15.34 -6.05 4.64
N VAL A 181 14.44 -5.52 5.47
CA VAL A 181 13.02 -5.85 5.45
C VAL A 181 12.39 -5.51 4.09
N VAL A 182 12.73 -4.35 3.51
CA VAL A 182 12.22 -3.92 2.20
C VAL A 182 12.93 -4.68 1.08
N LEU A 183 14.27 -4.66 1.05
CA LEU A 183 15.10 -5.24 -0.02
C LEU A 183 14.97 -6.75 -0.14
N ARG A 184 14.62 -7.46 0.94
CA ARG A 184 14.41 -8.91 0.90
C ARG A 184 13.01 -9.30 0.42
N SER A 185 12.10 -8.35 0.22
CA SER A 185 10.75 -8.63 -0.24
C SER A 185 10.61 -8.23 -1.73
N PRO A 186 10.74 -9.18 -2.68
CA PRO A 186 10.60 -8.88 -4.10
C PRO A 186 9.26 -8.21 -4.41
N ARG A 187 8.16 -8.73 -3.84
CA ARG A 187 6.85 -8.10 -3.88
C ARG A 187 6.83 -6.60 -3.56
N ARG A 188 7.59 -6.16 -2.55
CA ARG A 188 7.63 -4.74 -2.17
C ARG A 188 8.42 -3.90 -3.16
N LEU A 189 9.50 -4.45 -3.70
CA LEU A 189 10.26 -3.80 -4.77
C LEU A 189 9.40 -3.66 -6.03
N VAL A 190 8.68 -4.72 -6.40
CA VAL A 190 7.72 -4.70 -7.51
C VAL A 190 6.63 -3.65 -7.24
N LEU A 191 6.06 -3.59 -6.04
CA LEU A 191 5.01 -2.63 -5.71
C LEU A 191 5.51 -1.18 -5.69
N LEU A 192 6.73 -0.93 -5.18
CA LEU A 192 7.37 0.39 -5.23
C LEU A 192 7.59 0.83 -6.68
N LEU A 193 8.10 -0.06 -7.53
CA LEU A 193 8.28 0.23 -8.96
C LEU A 193 6.95 0.45 -9.66
N ALA A 194 5.98 -0.44 -9.44
CA ALA A 194 4.64 -0.37 -10.01
C ALA A 194 3.97 0.97 -9.72
N THR A 195 3.96 1.37 -8.45
CA THR A 195 3.33 2.61 -8.00
C THR A 195 4.07 3.86 -8.48
N ALA A 196 5.39 3.80 -8.69
CA ALA A 196 6.14 4.92 -9.27
C ALA A 196 5.77 5.19 -10.73
N LEU A 197 5.38 4.12 -11.43
CA LEU A 197 4.98 4.18 -12.84
C LEU A 197 3.51 4.56 -13.02
N VAL A 198 2.66 4.44 -11.99
CA VAL A 198 1.23 4.79 -12.08
C VAL A 198 1.01 6.26 -12.51
N PRO A 199 1.65 7.27 -11.88
CA PRO A 199 1.51 8.67 -12.33
C PRO A 199 1.97 8.86 -13.79
N ALA A 200 3.06 8.18 -14.19
CA ALA A 200 3.57 8.20 -15.56
C ALA A 200 2.57 7.58 -16.56
N LEU A 201 1.91 6.48 -16.21
CA LEU A 201 0.91 5.87 -17.08
C LEU A 201 -0.33 6.75 -17.21
N VAL A 202 -0.77 7.37 -16.10
CA VAL A 202 -1.95 8.23 -16.06
C VAL A 202 -1.85 9.42 -17.01
N GLY A 203 -0.69 10.09 -17.11
CA GLY A 203 -0.54 11.18 -18.08
C GLY A 203 -0.30 10.74 -19.53
N THR A 204 -0.07 9.45 -19.80
CA THR A 204 -0.12 8.94 -21.20
C THR A 204 -1.53 8.66 -21.69
N ALA A 205 -2.50 8.53 -20.78
CA ALA A 205 -3.90 8.29 -21.10
C ALA A 205 -4.63 9.64 -21.18
N PRO A 206 -5.08 10.10 -22.36
CA PRO A 206 -5.67 11.44 -22.54
C PRO A 206 -6.85 11.73 -21.62
N GLU A 207 -7.65 10.72 -21.31
CA GLU A 207 -8.84 10.82 -20.44
C GLU A 207 -8.49 10.96 -18.95
N LEU A 208 -7.30 10.47 -18.59
CA LEU A 208 -6.73 10.49 -17.23
C LEU A 208 -5.68 11.60 -17.05
N ALA A 209 -5.22 12.21 -18.14
CA ALA A 209 -4.18 13.22 -18.19
C ALA A 209 -4.60 14.58 -17.60
N GLY A 210 -5.84 14.69 -17.11
CA GLY A 210 -6.28 15.86 -16.35
C GLY A 210 -5.50 16.01 -15.03
N PRO A 211 -5.31 17.25 -14.52
CA PRO A 211 -4.59 17.50 -13.28
C PRO A 211 -5.13 16.73 -12.06
N VAL A 212 -6.45 16.50 -12.02
CA VAL A 212 -7.13 15.74 -10.96
C VAL A 212 -6.74 14.25 -10.99
N GLY A 213 -6.81 13.61 -12.17
CA GLY A 213 -6.44 12.20 -12.33
C GLY A 213 -4.99 11.96 -11.95
N PHE A 214 -4.10 12.85 -12.40
CA PHE A 214 -2.69 12.82 -12.03
C PHE A 214 -2.46 13.03 -10.53
N ALA A 215 -3.12 14.01 -9.91
CA ALA A 215 -3.03 14.27 -8.47
C ALA A 215 -3.46 13.05 -7.65
N ILE A 216 -4.56 12.40 -8.01
CA ILE A 216 -5.05 11.17 -7.36
C ILE A 216 -4.03 10.05 -7.53
N ALA A 217 -3.51 9.84 -8.75
CA ALA A 217 -2.50 8.84 -9.04
C ALA A 217 -1.22 9.03 -8.23
N LEU A 218 -0.77 10.28 -8.11
CA LEU A 218 0.41 10.66 -7.33
C LEU A 218 0.20 10.41 -5.83
N VAL A 219 -0.92 10.88 -5.26
CA VAL A 219 -1.21 10.76 -3.83
C VAL A 219 -1.46 9.31 -3.44
N VAL A 220 -2.31 8.59 -4.18
CA VAL A 220 -2.64 7.18 -3.87
C VAL A 220 -1.45 6.28 -4.14
N GLY A 221 -0.81 6.40 -5.30
CA GLY A 221 0.38 5.63 -5.66
C GLY A 221 1.53 5.88 -4.67
N GLY A 222 1.79 7.15 -4.36
CA GLY A 222 2.79 7.55 -3.38
C GLY A 222 2.46 7.08 -1.96
N PHE A 223 1.18 7.08 -1.54
CA PHE A 223 0.76 6.57 -0.24
C PHE A 223 0.96 5.05 -0.13
N VAL A 224 0.61 4.29 -1.18
CA VAL A 224 0.87 2.84 -1.25
C VAL A 224 2.38 2.57 -1.23
N ALA A 225 3.19 3.33 -1.96
CA ALA A 225 4.65 3.22 -1.95
C ALA A 225 5.24 3.52 -0.56
N THR A 226 4.80 4.62 0.05
CA THR A 226 5.21 5.10 1.38
C THR A 226 4.90 4.07 2.45
N THR A 227 3.67 3.55 2.47
CA THR A 227 3.29 2.49 3.39
C THR A 227 4.10 1.22 3.11
N THR A 228 4.38 0.86 1.87
CA THR A 228 5.21 -0.31 1.54
C THR A 228 6.63 -0.19 2.10
N ALA A 229 7.23 1.00 2.03
CA ALA A 229 8.56 1.28 2.56
C ALA A 229 8.60 1.37 4.11
N ALA A 230 7.48 1.70 4.75
CA ALA A 230 7.35 1.88 6.20
C ALA A 230 7.24 0.58 7.02
N GLU A 231 7.42 -0.60 6.42
CA GLU A 231 7.22 -1.86 7.15
C GLU A 231 8.13 -2.01 8.37
N GLY A 232 9.39 -1.59 8.27
CA GLY A 232 10.34 -1.65 9.39
C GLY A 232 9.78 -0.96 10.63
N ALA A 233 9.30 0.27 10.44
CA ALA A 233 8.61 1.05 11.47
C ALA A 233 7.31 0.40 11.97
N ARG A 234 6.50 -0.22 11.09
CA ARG A 234 5.30 -0.95 11.51
C ARG A 234 5.60 -2.15 12.39
N ARG A 235 6.68 -2.88 12.11
CA ARG A 235 7.10 -4.01 12.96
C ARG A 235 7.69 -3.54 14.29
N ALA A 236 8.31 -2.37 14.31
CA ALA A 236 8.84 -1.75 15.51
C ALA A 236 7.73 -1.41 16.51
N GLU A 237 6.64 -0.82 16.02
CA GLU A 237 5.50 -0.45 16.87
C GLU A 237 4.87 -1.68 17.55
N MET A 238 4.88 -2.84 16.91
CA MET A 238 4.31 -4.08 17.48
C MET A 238 5.07 -4.58 18.70
N ALA A 239 6.35 -4.21 18.81
CA ALA A 239 7.22 -4.57 19.93
C ALA A 239 8.02 -3.35 20.37
N PRO A 240 7.35 -2.29 20.88
CA PRO A 240 8.00 -1.02 21.16
C PRO A 240 9.01 -1.14 22.32
N VAL A 241 8.90 -2.21 23.11
CA VAL A 241 9.93 -2.62 24.09
C VAL A 241 11.29 -2.83 23.43
N LEU A 242 11.36 -3.37 22.22
CA LEU A 242 12.64 -3.62 21.53
C LEU A 242 13.34 -2.32 21.16
N ASP A 243 12.59 -1.29 20.76
CA ASP A 243 13.15 0.04 20.50
C ASP A 243 13.69 0.68 21.79
N ARG A 244 13.10 0.38 22.96
CA ARG A 244 13.58 0.87 24.27
C ARG A 244 14.85 0.18 24.76
N LEU A 245 15.19 -0.99 24.23
CA LEU A 245 16.44 -1.69 24.53
C LEU A 245 17.63 -1.10 23.77
N LEU A 246 17.38 -0.29 22.73
CA LEU A 246 18.44 0.41 22.01
C LEU A 246 18.93 1.60 22.85
N PRO A 247 20.25 1.87 22.88
CA PRO A 247 20.81 3.05 23.52
C PRO A 247 20.58 4.30 22.65
N LEU A 248 19.32 4.61 22.31
CA LEU A 248 18.90 5.70 21.44
C LEU A 248 17.69 6.43 22.04
N GLY A 249 17.61 7.74 21.85
CA GLY A 249 16.42 8.51 22.24
C GLY A 249 15.22 8.17 21.35
N ALA A 250 14.00 8.28 21.88
CA ALA A 250 12.78 7.97 21.12
C ALA A 250 12.60 8.85 19.86
N ARG A 251 13.08 10.10 19.90
CA ARG A 251 13.13 10.98 18.73
C ARG A 251 14.12 10.48 17.67
N ASP A 252 15.30 10.05 18.10
CA ASP A 252 16.35 9.53 17.20
C ASP A 252 15.90 8.24 16.53
N VAL A 253 15.23 7.36 17.28
CA VAL A 253 14.60 6.16 16.70
C VAL A 253 13.63 6.56 15.59
N ARG A 254 12.71 7.51 15.84
CA ARG A 254 11.77 7.98 14.80
C ARG A 254 12.47 8.59 13.59
N LEU A 255 13.53 9.37 13.80
CA LEU A 255 14.36 9.92 12.72
C LEU A 255 15.00 8.81 11.88
N LEU A 256 15.61 7.82 12.52
CA LEU A 256 16.24 6.69 11.84
C LEU A 256 15.22 5.81 11.09
N ARG A 257 14.01 5.65 11.64
CA ARG A 257 12.89 4.94 10.98
C ARG A 257 12.38 5.67 9.73
N MET A 258 12.66 6.96 9.55
CA MET A 258 12.36 7.70 8.32
C MET A 258 13.37 7.46 7.20
N VAL A 259 14.60 7.01 7.50
CA VAL A 259 15.68 6.90 6.51
C VAL A 259 15.33 5.94 5.37
N VAL A 260 14.79 4.77 5.69
CA VAL A 260 14.45 3.75 4.68
C VAL A 260 13.25 4.18 3.82
N PRO A 261 12.12 4.65 4.39
CA PRO A 261 11.08 5.31 3.62
C PRO A 261 11.58 6.48 2.77
N ALA A 262 12.44 7.34 3.29
CA ALA A 262 12.99 8.47 2.55
C ALA A 262 13.82 8.02 1.34
N GLY A 263 14.70 7.02 1.51
CA GLY A 263 15.48 6.48 0.40
C GLY A 263 14.62 5.82 -0.69
N ALA A 264 13.62 5.02 -0.29
CA ALA A 264 12.68 4.41 -1.22
C ALA A 264 11.83 5.45 -1.95
N MET A 265 11.34 6.45 -1.22
CA MET A 265 10.51 7.51 -1.78
C MET A 265 11.31 8.53 -2.59
N ALA A 266 12.61 8.72 -2.32
CA ALA A 266 13.49 9.49 -3.19
C ALA A 266 13.59 8.82 -4.57
N ALA A 267 13.88 7.51 -4.62
CA ALA A 267 13.91 6.78 -5.89
C ALA A 267 12.54 6.82 -6.61
N TRP A 268 11.45 6.64 -5.86
CA TRP A 268 10.08 6.75 -6.37
C TRP A 268 9.79 8.14 -6.95
N SER A 269 10.14 9.20 -6.22
CA SER A 269 9.93 10.60 -6.63
C SER A 269 10.76 10.97 -7.84
N LEU A 270 12.00 10.49 -7.96
CA LEU A 270 12.82 10.72 -9.15
C LEU A 270 12.14 10.15 -10.41
N VAL A 271 11.55 8.96 -10.32
CA VAL A 271 10.81 8.35 -11.43
C VAL A 271 9.52 9.12 -11.71
N ALA A 272 8.66 9.31 -10.69
CA ALA A 272 7.36 9.94 -10.88
C ALA A 272 7.47 11.40 -11.34
N PHE A 273 8.29 12.22 -10.68
CA PHE A 273 8.45 13.64 -11.02
C PHE A 273 9.34 13.84 -12.24
N GLY A 274 10.29 12.93 -12.50
CA GLY A 274 11.09 12.96 -13.72
C GLY A 274 10.23 12.82 -14.98
N VAL A 275 9.26 11.90 -14.95
CA VAL A 275 8.31 11.74 -16.07
C VAL A 275 7.44 12.99 -16.25
N VAL A 276 6.94 13.58 -15.17
CA VAL A 276 6.16 14.83 -15.23
C VAL A 276 6.98 15.98 -15.79
N GLY A 277 8.24 16.09 -15.33
CA GLY A 277 9.18 17.08 -15.82
C GLY A 277 9.43 16.96 -17.31
N LEU A 278 9.46 15.74 -17.85
CA LEU A 278 9.55 15.52 -19.30
C LEU A 278 8.30 16.00 -20.03
N TRP A 279 7.10 15.81 -19.49
CA TRP A 279 5.87 16.29 -20.13
C TRP A 279 5.74 17.81 -20.13
N HIS A 280 6.04 18.44 -19.00
CA HIS A 280 5.99 19.89 -18.83
C HIS A 280 7.23 20.62 -19.34
N GLN A 281 8.21 19.89 -19.91
CA GLN A 281 9.48 20.44 -20.39
C GLN A 281 10.28 21.20 -19.31
N ASP A 282 10.14 20.79 -18.05
CA ASP A 282 10.80 21.37 -16.87
C ASP A 282 11.29 20.26 -15.92
N VAL A 283 12.19 19.40 -16.41
CA VAL A 283 12.77 18.32 -15.60
C VAL A 283 13.42 18.84 -14.30
N PRO A 284 14.24 19.91 -14.31
CA PRO A 284 14.89 20.40 -13.09
C PRO A 284 13.91 20.86 -12.02
N GLY A 285 12.88 21.64 -12.37
CA GLY A 285 11.89 22.15 -11.42
C GLY A 285 11.09 21.04 -10.76
N TRP A 286 10.59 20.09 -11.56
CA TRP A 286 9.84 18.95 -11.06
C TRP A 286 10.67 18.01 -10.20
N LEU A 287 11.93 17.73 -10.57
CA LEU A 287 12.83 16.93 -9.74
C LEU A 287 13.16 17.63 -8.41
N ALA A 288 13.42 18.94 -8.43
CA ALA A 288 13.67 19.71 -7.22
C ALA A 288 12.47 19.65 -6.26
N LEU A 289 11.25 19.81 -6.79
CA LEU A 289 10.01 19.69 -6.03
C LEU A 289 9.81 18.26 -5.47
N GLY A 290 10.07 17.24 -6.28
CA GLY A 290 9.98 15.83 -5.87
C GLY A 290 10.95 15.48 -4.74
N VAL A 291 12.20 15.95 -4.83
CA VAL A 291 13.21 15.80 -3.77
C VAL A 291 12.80 16.56 -2.51
N ALA A 292 12.31 17.80 -2.66
CA ALA A 292 11.81 18.59 -1.55
C ALA A 292 10.63 17.93 -0.82
N ALA A 293 9.82 17.11 -1.51
CA ALA A 293 8.69 16.38 -0.94
C ALA A 293 9.06 15.06 -0.22
N VAL A 294 10.28 14.52 -0.41
CA VAL A 294 10.74 13.25 0.19
C VAL A 294 10.49 13.17 1.71
N PRO A 295 10.80 14.21 2.51
CA PRO A 295 10.58 14.15 3.95
C PRO A 295 9.09 14.07 4.34
N VAL A 296 8.17 14.60 3.52
CA VAL A 296 6.72 14.46 3.76
C VAL A 296 6.31 13.00 3.65
N TRP A 297 6.74 12.31 2.59
CA TRP A 297 6.48 10.89 2.42
C TRP A 297 7.04 10.08 3.60
N ALA A 298 8.29 10.33 4.00
CA ALA A 298 8.93 9.62 5.10
C ALA A 298 8.26 9.90 6.46
N GLY A 299 7.89 11.15 6.74
CA GLY A 299 7.18 11.55 7.95
C GLY A 299 5.77 10.96 8.03
N ALA A 300 5.04 10.95 6.91
CA ALA A 300 3.75 10.30 6.80
C ALA A 300 3.85 8.78 7.04
N ALA A 301 4.89 8.13 6.49
CA ALA A 301 5.19 6.72 6.75
C ALA A 301 5.33 6.40 8.24
N VAL A 302 6.17 7.16 8.95
CA VAL A 302 6.41 6.95 10.38
C VAL A 302 5.18 7.29 11.21
N ARG A 303 4.47 8.38 10.89
CA ARG A 303 3.24 8.75 11.61
C ARG A 303 2.13 7.71 11.40
N ALA A 304 2.02 7.13 10.20
CA ALA A 304 1.09 6.04 9.91
C ALA A 304 1.46 4.73 10.61
N ALA A 305 2.76 4.47 10.80
CA ALA A 305 3.28 3.27 11.43
C ALA A 305 3.08 3.27 12.95
N TYR A 306 3.36 4.41 13.61
CA TYR A 306 3.23 4.60 15.05
C TYR A 306 1.86 5.17 15.47
N ARG A 307 0.80 4.83 14.73
CA ARG A 307 -0.57 5.18 15.13
C ARG A 307 -1.03 4.28 16.28
N PRO A 308 -1.80 4.80 17.25
CA PRO A 308 -2.36 4.00 18.33
C PRO A 308 -3.44 3.06 17.80
N ALA A 309 -3.81 2.07 18.63
CA ALA A 309 -4.93 1.19 18.33
C ALA A 309 -6.24 1.99 18.22
N PRO A 310 -7.19 1.57 17.36
CA PRO A 310 -8.51 2.21 17.27
C PRO A 310 -9.25 2.18 18.62
N ASP A 311 -9.74 3.33 19.05
CA ASP A 311 -10.59 3.44 20.23
C ASP A 311 -12.07 3.31 19.84
N TRP A 312 -12.69 2.23 20.31
CA TRP A 312 -14.10 1.90 20.07
C TRP A 312 -15.04 2.51 21.11
N SER A 313 -14.51 3.07 22.21
CA SER A 313 -15.30 3.71 23.27
C SER A 313 -15.61 5.18 22.99
N ALA A 314 -15.00 5.76 21.96
CA ALA A 314 -15.16 7.15 21.58
C ALA A 314 -16.56 7.47 20.99
N PRO A 315 -17.02 8.73 21.06
CA PRO A 315 -18.33 9.13 20.52
C PRO A 315 -18.50 8.74 19.05
N LEU A 316 -19.71 8.29 18.69
CA LEU A 316 -20.07 7.87 17.35
C LEU A 316 -20.39 9.08 16.45
N ILE A 317 -19.93 9.04 15.20
CA ILE A 317 -20.38 9.93 14.14
C ILE A 317 -21.21 9.13 13.15
N ALA A 318 -22.37 9.67 12.77
CA ALA A 318 -23.17 9.10 11.70
C ALA A 318 -22.45 9.26 10.35
N THR A 319 -22.19 8.15 9.67
CA THR A 319 -21.69 8.15 8.29
C THR A 319 -22.72 7.48 7.37
N PRO A 320 -22.68 7.70 6.04
CA PRO A 320 -23.55 7.00 5.11
C PRO A 320 -23.45 5.47 5.18
N MET A 321 -22.33 4.95 5.71
CA MET A 321 -22.06 3.51 5.88
C MET A 321 -22.45 2.99 7.27
N GLY A 322 -23.10 3.81 8.11
CA GLY A 322 -23.43 3.51 9.50
C GLY A 322 -22.67 4.39 10.50
N ALA A 323 -22.99 4.27 11.78
CA ALA A 323 -22.31 5.03 12.83
C ALA A 323 -20.92 4.44 13.11
N ILE A 324 -19.87 5.28 13.05
CA ILE A 324 -18.48 4.86 13.30
C ILE A 324 -17.90 5.72 14.43
N PRO A 325 -17.19 5.13 15.42
CA PRO A 325 -16.53 5.89 16.47
C PRO A 325 -15.49 6.88 15.92
N THR A 326 -15.42 8.05 16.53
CA THR A 326 -14.41 9.08 16.26
C THR A 326 -12.97 8.60 16.51
N GLY A 327 -12.78 7.70 17.48
CA GLY A 327 -11.50 7.05 17.74
C GLY A 327 -11.00 6.20 16.57
N VAL A 328 -11.89 5.53 15.84
CA VAL A 328 -11.54 4.72 14.66
C VAL A 328 -11.18 5.61 13.47
N THR A 329 -11.98 6.66 13.22
CA THR A 329 -11.74 7.58 12.08
C THR A 329 -10.45 8.37 12.23
N SER A 330 -10.13 8.83 13.45
CA SER A 330 -8.87 9.55 13.73
C SER A 330 -7.62 8.69 13.57
N VAL A 331 -7.69 7.39 13.88
CA VAL A 331 -6.59 6.44 13.65
C VAL A 331 -6.40 6.16 12.16
N LEU A 332 -7.49 6.05 11.40
CA LEU A 332 -7.44 5.80 9.96
C LEU A 332 -6.87 6.99 9.17
N ALA A 333 -7.15 8.22 9.62
CA ALA A 333 -6.63 9.45 9.02
C ALA A 333 -5.12 9.67 9.29
N ARG A 334 -4.53 8.98 10.28
CA ARG A 334 -3.17 9.24 10.76
C ARG A 334 -2.14 8.74 9.75
N GLY A 335 -1.46 9.67 9.09
CA GLY A 335 -0.54 9.41 7.98
C GLY A 335 -1.02 10.02 6.66
N PRO A 336 -2.17 9.57 6.12
CA PRO A 336 -2.80 10.23 4.96
C PRO A 336 -2.99 11.73 5.15
N ASP A 337 -3.38 12.17 6.35
CA ASP A 337 -3.54 13.57 6.70
C ASP A 337 -2.26 14.40 6.49
N VAL A 338 -1.12 13.92 6.99
CA VAL A 338 0.20 14.54 6.76
C VAL A 338 0.54 14.60 5.30
N LEU A 339 0.23 13.53 4.58
CA LEU A 339 0.62 13.37 3.19
C LEU A 339 -0.15 14.35 2.31
N VAL A 340 -1.48 14.43 2.48
CA VAL A 340 -2.31 15.38 1.73
C VAL A 340 -1.94 16.82 2.08
N LEU A 341 -1.83 17.16 3.38
CA LEU A 341 -1.50 18.52 3.81
C LEU A 341 -0.06 18.91 3.43
N GLY A 342 0.89 17.99 3.61
CA GLY A 342 2.31 18.19 3.33
C GLY A 342 2.64 18.27 1.85
N LEU A 343 1.76 17.76 0.97
CA LEU A 343 1.93 17.80 -0.48
C LEU A 343 1.08 18.88 -1.16
N VAL A 344 0.41 19.76 -0.41
CA VAL A 344 -0.34 20.89 -0.99
C VAL A 344 0.49 21.68 -2.02
N PRO A 345 1.76 22.05 -1.76
CA PRO A 345 2.58 22.76 -2.77
C PRO A 345 2.81 21.95 -4.05
N VAL A 346 2.98 20.62 -3.92
CA VAL A 346 3.06 19.71 -5.06
C VAL A 346 1.76 19.70 -5.86
N LEU A 347 0.63 19.57 -5.18
CA LEU A 347 -0.69 19.55 -5.82
C LEU A 347 -0.97 20.86 -6.55
N VAL A 348 -0.64 22.00 -5.95
CA VAL A 348 -0.75 23.32 -6.60
C VAL A 348 0.09 23.37 -7.88
N SER A 349 1.33 22.86 -7.87
CA SER A 349 2.17 22.79 -9.07
C SER A 349 1.59 21.91 -10.16
N VAL A 350 0.97 20.78 -9.80
CA VAL A 350 0.25 19.88 -10.72
C VAL A 350 -0.91 20.60 -11.39
N PHE A 351 -1.73 21.32 -10.62
CA PHE A 351 -2.85 22.08 -11.17
C PHE A 351 -2.41 23.27 -12.03
N LEU A 352 -1.28 23.89 -11.71
CA LEU A 352 -0.71 24.98 -12.50
C LEU A 352 0.06 24.50 -13.73
N GLY A 353 0.45 23.22 -13.78
CA GLY A 353 1.27 22.65 -14.85
C GLY A 353 2.68 23.23 -14.94
N ARG A 354 3.20 23.82 -13.86
CA ARG A 354 4.54 24.42 -13.79
C ARG A 354 5.03 24.49 -12.34
N VAL A 355 6.35 24.46 -12.15
CA VAL A 355 6.97 24.62 -10.84
C VAL A 355 7.58 26.00 -10.71
N HIS A 356 7.10 26.78 -9.74
CA HIS A 356 7.74 28.04 -9.36
C HIS A 356 8.81 27.78 -8.30
N PRO A 357 9.98 28.45 -8.33
CA PRO A 357 11.04 28.27 -7.33
C PRO A 357 10.56 28.48 -5.89
N GLU A 358 9.66 29.45 -5.68
CA GLU A 358 9.05 29.75 -4.38
C GLU A 358 8.29 28.55 -3.81
N VAL A 359 7.63 27.76 -4.67
CA VAL A 359 6.88 26.57 -4.25
C VAL A 359 7.82 25.49 -3.72
N VAL A 360 9.02 25.36 -4.27
CA VAL A 360 10.05 24.43 -3.78
C VAL A 360 10.53 24.84 -2.38
N VAL A 361 10.70 26.15 -2.13
CA VAL A 361 11.04 26.67 -0.80
C VAL A 361 9.92 26.36 0.19
N VAL A 362 8.66 26.66 -0.16
CA VAL A 362 7.49 26.36 0.68
C VAL A 362 7.39 24.86 0.97
N GLN A 363 7.58 24.01 -0.04
CA GLN A 363 7.57 22.55 0.12
C GLN A 363 8.68 22.10 1.07
N THR A 364 9.87 22.70 0.99
CA THR A 364 11.00 22.37 1.86
C THR A 364 10.70 22.75 3.31
N VAL A 365 10.14 23.93 3.56
CA VAL A 365 9.71 24.36 4.89
C VAL A 365 8.65 23.42 5.45
N LEU A 366 7.64 23.06 4.65
CA LEU A 366 6.58 22.15 5.06
C LEU A 366 7.11 20.74 5.35
N SER A 367 8.05 20.26 4.55
CA SER A 367 8.80 19.01 4.80
C SER A 367 9.52 19.02 6.15
N LEU A 368 10.17 20.13 6.53
CA LEU A 368 10.81 20.27 7.84
C LEU A 368 9.79 20.24 8.98
N VAL A 369 8.65 20.92 8.81
CA VAL A 369 7.54 20.87 9.79
C VAL A 369 7.02 19.44 9.95
N VAL A 370 6.83 18.71 8.86
CA VAL A 370 6.39 17.30 8.89
C VAL A 370 7.40 16.42 9.61
N VAL A 371 8.70 16.59 9.37
CA VAL A 371 9.77 15.86 10.09
C VAL A 371 9.71 16.16 11.59
N ALA A 372 9.55 17.42 11.97
CA ALA A 372 9.41 17.82 13.37
C ALA A 372 8.17 17.14 14.00
N VAL A 373 7.00 17.20 13.36
CA VAL A 373 5.77 16.59 13.85
C VAL A 373 5.89 15.06 13.94
N ALA A 374 6.40 14.39 12.91
CA ALA A 374 6.51 12.92 12.86
C ALA A 374 7.45 12.35 13.93
N THR A 375 8.45 13.12 14.34
CA THR A 375 9.43 12.74 15.36
C THR A 375 8.99 13.07 16.79
N THR A 376 7.95 13.88 16.98
CA THR A 376 7.38 14.10 18.30
C THR A 376 6.68 12.85 18.85
N THR A 377 6.97 12.54 20.11
CA THR A 377 6.41 11.39 20.84
C THR A 377 5.31 11.79 21.81
N THR A 378 5.23 13.07 22.19
CA THR A 378 4.21 13.63 23.08
C THR A 378 3.09 14.27 22.27
N THR A 379 1.84 14.02 22.68
CA THR A 379 0.69 14.66 22.05
C THR A 379 0.63 16.14 22.45
N LEU A 380 0.01 16.98 21.60
CA LEU A 380 -0.21 18.40 21.92
C LEU A 380 -1.01 18.55 23.23
N ALA A 381 -1.98 17.66 23.47
CA ALA A 381 -2.79 17.65 24.68
C ALA A 381 -1.96 17.40 25.95
N GLU A 382 -1.05 16.43 25.92
CA GLU A 382 -0.10 16.19 27.03
C GLU A 382 0.83 17.38 27.26
N ARG A 383 1.27 18.06 26.19
CA ARG A 383 2.12 19.26 26.31
C ARG A 383 1.37 20.46 26.88
N LEU A 384 0.08 20.56 26.60
CA LEU A 384 -0.79 21.61 27.09
C LEU A 384 -1.40 21.26 28.46
N GLY A 385 -1.08 20.10 29.04
CA GLY A 385 -1.65 19.64 30.32
C GLY A 385 -3.15 19.35 30.26
N LEU A 386 -3.71 19.13 29.06
CA LEU A 386 -5.13 18.91 28.82
C LEU A 386 -5.55 17.44 28.86
N SER A 387 -4.59 16.52 29.02
CA SER A 387 -4.88 15.12 29.30
C SER A 387 -5.40 15.02 30.72
N GLY A 388 -6.72 15.08 30.89
CA GLY A 388 -7.38 14.92 32.18
C GLY A 388 -6.98 13.60 32.83
N GLU A 389 -6.16 13.68 33.87
CA GLU A 389 -6.18 12.67 34.92
C GLU A 389 -7.59 12.66 35.50
N SER A 390 -8.40 11.66 35.14
CA SER A 390 -9.52 11.30 35.99
C SER A 390 -8.89 10.89 37.33
N PRO A 391 -9.21 11.58 38.44
CA PRO A 391 -8.59 11.28 39.72
C PRO A 391 -8.83 9.81 40.03
N ALA A 392 -7.74 9.10 40.33
CA ALA A 392 -7.77 7.71 40.75
C ALA A 392 -8.86 7.53 41.80
N ALA A 393 -9.81 6.64 41.54
CA ALA A 393 -10.79 6.22 42.52
C ALA A 393 -10.01 5.80 43.78
N ALA A 394 -10.23 6.53 44.87
CA ALA A 394 -9.63 6.24 46.15
C ALA A 394 -9.85 4.76 46.51
N PRO A 395 -8.85 4.05 47.07
CA PRO A 395 -9.05 2.69 47.53
C PRO A 395 -10.17 2.71 48.58
N GLY A 396 -11.27 2.04 48.27
CA GLY A 396 -12.39 1.86 49.18
C GLY A 396 -11.89 1.29 50.49
N GLY A 397 -11.92 2.11 51.53
CA GLY A 397 -11.60 1.70 52.88
C GLY A 397 -12.61 0.66 53.34
N ALA A 398 -12.11 -0.51 53.72
CA ALA A 398 -12.85 -1.47 54.52
C ALA A 398 -13.23 -0.81 55.86
N ARG A 399 -14.54 -0.68 56.10
CA ARG A 399 -15.17 -0.83 57.42
C ARG A 399 -16.56 -1.42 57.26
#